data_AF-A0A951D1Q0-F1
#
_entry.id   AF-A0A951D1Q0-F1
#
_cell.length_a   1.000
_cell.length_b   1.000
_cell.length_c   1.000
_cell.angle_alpha   90.00
_cell.angle_beta   90.00
_cell.angle_gamma   90.00
#
_symmetry.space_group_name_H-M   'P 1'
#
loop_
_entity.id
_entity.type
_entity.pdbx_description
1 polymer ?
#
loop_
_entity_poly.entity_id
_entity_poly.type
_entity_poly.pdbx_seq_one_letter_code
_entity_poly.pdbx_strand_id
1 'polypeptide(L)'
;MSTGETIPRRVGRGVNLVLAFGSDLWRAVAPDHSPDDLAPFQPVSGKDGRGAPATQRDAWLWISGAEPDVTWHSAWAAALAVDHAASLAVEQVCFTYRGGRDITGFIDGTANPQVRRAAEVAIVPPGRPRAGGGHVLAMRWVHELGFNRLSLEGQQ
;
A
#
# COMPACT_ATOMS: atom_id res chain seq x y z
N MET A 1 -11.79 47.76 11.25
CA MET A 1 -11.11 47.46 9.98
C MET A 1 -10.29 46.20 10.21
N SER A 2 -10.84 45.04 9.80
CA SER A 2 -10.18 43.74 9.94
C SER A 2 -9.24 43.57 8.75
N THR A 3 -7.95 43.44 9.01
CA THR A 3 -6.96 43.08 7.99
C THR A 3 -7.26 41.66 7.52
N GLY A 4 -7.78 41.55 6.30
CA GLY A 4 -7.98 40.27 5.63
C GLY A 4 -6.63 39.67 5.27
N GLU A 5 -6.09 38.82 6.15
CA GLU A 5 -5.02 37.91 5.76
C GLU A 5 -5.56 37.00 4.65
N THR A 6 -5.02 37.20 3.45
CA THR A 6 -5.32 36.34 2.32
C THR A 6 -4.61 35.01 2.58
N ILE A 7 -5.34 34.02 3.10
CA ILE A 7 -4.84 32.64 3.21
C ILE A 7 -4.36 32.25 1.81
N PRO A 8 -3.07 31.95 1.61
CA PRO A 8 -2.58 31.57 0.30
C PRO A 8 -3.35 30.33 -0.16
N ARG A 9 -3.99 30.41 -1.33
CA ARG A 9 -4.56 29.23 -2.00
C ARG A 9 -3.44 28.23 -2.20
N ARG A 10 -3.39 27.19 -1.36
CA ARG A 10 -2.58 26.01 -1.64
C ARG A 10 -3.07 25.44 -2.96
N VAL A 11 -2.18 25.35 -3.93
CA VAL A 11 -2.38 24.49 -5.12
C VAL A 11 -2.73 23.12 -4.55
N GLY A 12 -3.89 22.57 -4.94
CA GLY A 12 -4.45 21.36 -4.35
C GLY A 12 -3.38 20.28 -4.23
N ARG A 13 -3.00 19.96 -2.99
CA ARG A 13 -2.04 18.89 -2.70
C ARG A 13 -2.80 17.59 -2.85
N GLY A 14 -2.68 16.97 -4.01
CA GLY A 14 -3.35 15.71 -4.30
C GLY A 14 -2.79 14.55 -3.47
N VAL A 15 -3.56 13.47 -3.42
CA VAL A 15 -3.09 12.16 -2.95
C VAL A 15 -2.78 11.29 -4.16
N ASN A 16 -1.88 10.33 -3.99
CA ASN A 16 -1.83 9.18 -4.87
C ASN A 16 -2.86 8.16 -4.36
N LEU A 17 -3.73 7.68 -5.25
CA LEU A 17 -4.66 6.59 -4.98
C LEU A 17 -4.31 5.41 -5.88
N VAL A 18 -4.05 4.26 -5.28
CA VAL A 18 -3.92 2.98 -5.97
C VAL A 18 -5.05 2.06 -5.54
N LEU A 19 -5.70 1.45 -6.52
CA LEU A 19 -6.75 0.45 -6.35
C LEU A 19 -6.24 -0.90 -6.85
N ALA A 20 -6.41 -1.94 -6.05
CA ALA A 20 -6.16 -3.31 -6.44
C ALA A 20 -7.37 -4.19 -6.08
N PHE A 21 -7.60 -5.22 -6.88
CA PHE A 21 -8.70 -6.17 -6.69
C PHE A 21 -8.15 -7.59 -6.53
N GLY A 22 -8.73 -8.34 -5.60
CA GLY A 22 -8.44 -9.75 -5.41
C GLY A 22 -8.83 -10.56 -6.65
N SER A 23 -8.15 -11.69 -6.86
CA SER A 23 -8.38 -12.54 -8.04
C SER A 23 -9.84 -12.98 -8.19
N ASP A 24 -10.49 -13.30 -7.08
CA ASP A 24 -11.81 -13.91 -7.08
C ASP A 24 -12.89 -12.88 -7.39
N LEU A 25 -12.82 -11.69 -6.78
CA LEU A 25 -13.68 -10.57 -7.15
C LEU A 25 -13.49 -10.20 -8.62
N TRP A 26 -12.25 -10.05 -9.08
CA TRP A 26 -11.98 -9.65 -10.47
C TRP A 26 -12.61 -10.63 -11.47
N ARG A 27 -12.40 -11.93 -11.27
CA ARG A 27 -13.02 -12.96 -12.11
C ARG A 27 -14.54 -12.93 -12.08
N ALA A 28 -15.14 -12.61 -10.93
CA ALA A 28 -16.58 -12.53 -10.81
C ALA A 28 -17.20 -11.33 -11.55
N VAL A 29 -16.55 -10.16 -11.50
CA VAL A 29 -17.12 -8.91 -12.03
C VAL A 29 -16.68 -8.59 -13.46
N ALA A 30 -15.49 -9.05 -13.85
CA ALA A 30 -14.90 -8.76 -15.16
C ALA A 30 -14.03 -9.95 -15.64
N PRO A 31 -14.63 -11.13 -15.87
CA PRO A 31 -13.90 -12.36 -16.21
C PRO A 31 -13.01 -12.20 -17.44
N ASP A 32 -13.51 -11.53 -18.49
CA ASP A 32 -12.78 -11.31 -19.74
C ASP A 32 -11.59 -10.34 -19.60
N HIS A 33 -11.50 -9.63 -18.47
CA HIS A 33 -10.44 -8.67 -18.16
C HIS A 33 -9.52 -9.14 -17.02
N SER A 34 -9.77 -10.30 -16.43
CA SER A 34 -8.97 -10.82 -15.31
C SER A 34 -7.60 -11.30 -15.80
N PRO A 35 -6.50 -10.99 -15.08
CA PRO A 35 -5.22 -11.54 -15.45
C PRO A 35 -5.13 -13.06 -15.24
N ASP A 36 -4.67 -13.79 -16.25
CA ASP A 36 -4.44 -15.25 -16.16
C ASP A 36 -3.43 -15.62 -15.07
N ASP A 37 -2.49 -14.71 -14.81
CA ASP A 37 -1.42 -14.81 -13.82
C ASP A 37 -1.80 -14.25 -12.44
N LEU A 38 -3.00 -13.69 -12.29
CA LEU A 38 -3.50 -13.21 -10.99
C LEU A 38 -4.11 -14.37 -10.20
N ALA A 39 -3.43 -14.78 -9.14
CA ALA A 39 -3.88 -15.87 -8.27
C ALA A 39 -3.88 -15.44 -6.79
N PRO A 40 -4.69 -16.09 -5.93
CA PRO A 40 -4.60 -15.92 -4.49
C PRO A 40 -3.18 -16.25 -4.00
N PHE A 41 -2.69 -15.47 -3.03
CA PHE A 41 -1.43 -15.78 -2.35
C PHE A 41 -1.47 -17.19 -1.75
N GLN A 42 -0.42 -17.97 -1.99
CA GLN A 42 -0.27 -19.29 -1.40
C GLN A 42 0.46 -19.17 -0.05
N PRO A 43 -0.11 -19.71 1.04
CA PRO A 43 0.49 -19.60 2.36
C PRO A 43 1.87 -20.26 2.39
N VAL A 44 2.82 -19.61 3.06
CA VAL A 44 4.19 -20.13 3.23
C VAL A 44 4.37 -20.59 4.67
N SER A 45 4.71 -21.85 4.87
CA SER A 45 5.03 -22.41 6.18
C SER A 45 6.54 -22.46 6.41
N GLY A 46 6.98 -21.96 7.56
CA GLY A 46 8.35 -22.03 8.04
C GLY A 46 8.48 -22.85 9.34
N LYS A 47 9.70 -22.90 9.88
CA LYS A 47 9.99 -23.56 11.17
C LYS A 47 9.52 -22.68 12.34
N ASP A 48 9.28 -23.30 13.49
CA ASP A 48 9.00 -22.65 14.78
C ASP A 48 7.80 -21.69 14.75
N GLY A 49 6.74 -22.07 14.04
CA GLY A 49 5.52 -21.26 13.93
C GLY A 49 5.66 -20.01 13.05
N ARG A 50 6.81 -19.81 12.40
CA ARG A 50 6.99 -18.74 11.42
C ARG A 50 6.29 -19.11 10.11
N GLY A 51 5.65 -18.14 9.48
CA GLY A 51 5.01 -18.32 8.19
C GLY A 51 4.31 -17.06 7.71
N ALA A 52 3.87 -17.09 6.45
CA ALA A 52 3.03 -16.07 5.85
C ALA A 52 1.64 -16.70 5.58
N PRO A 53 0.61 -16.39 6.40
CA PRO A 53 -0.74 -16.88 6.16
C PRO A 53 -1.37 -16.19 4.95
N ALA A 54 -2.29 -16.89 4.28
CA ALA A 54 -3.11 -16.29 3.22
C ALA A 54 -4.38 -15.67 3.82
N THR A 55 -4.50 -14.34 3.75
CA THR A 55 -5.66 -13.58 4.27
C THR A 55 -6.21 -12.64 3.19
N GLN A 56 -6.55 -13.21 2.03
CA GLN A 56 -6.97 -12.45 0.85
C GLN A 56 -8.22 -11.59 1.12
N ARG A 57 -8.31 -10.47 0.40
CA ARG A 57 -9.42 -9.51 0.43
C ARG A 57 -9.83 -9.16 -1.00
N ASP A 58 -11.06 -8.72 -1.16
CA ASP A 58 -11.65 -8.46 -2.48
C ASP A 58 -11.11 -7.19 -3.12
N ALA A 59 -10.82 -6.16 -2.32
CA ALA A 59 -10.24 -4.90 -2.79
C ALA A 59 -9.23 -4.35 -1.78
N TRP A 60 -8.26 -3.59 -2.30
CA TRP A 60 -7.25 -2.90 -1.52
C TRP A 60 -7.05 -1.48 -2.06
N LEU A 61 -7.08 -0.51 -1.15
CA LEU A 61 -6.88 0.90 -1.44
C LEU A 61 -5.58 1.34 -0.76
N TRP A 62 -4.70 1.98 -1.52
CA TRP A 62 -3.54 2.67 -0.96
C TRP A 62 -3.59 4.15 -1.31
N ILE A 63 -3.71 4.96 -0.26
CA ILE A 63 -3.80 6.40 -0.35
C ILE A 63 -2.57 6.97 0.34
N SER A 64 -1.76 7.72 -0.40
CA SER A 64 -0.56 8.35 0.13
C SER A 64 -0.51 9.82 -0.24
N GLY A 65 -0.01 10.63 0.70
CA GLY A 65 0.09 12.07 0.54
C GLY A 65 1.03 12.66 1.58
N ALA A 66 1.46 13.90 1.36
CA ALA A 66 2.34 14.62 2.28
C ALA A 66 1.58 15.20 3.48
N GLU A 67 0.25 15.31 3.40
CA GLU A 67 -0.58 16.00 4.38
C GLU A 67 -1.54 14.99 5.04
N PRO A 68 -1.42 14.77 6.36
CA PRO A 68 -2.23 13.75 7.04
C PRO A 68 -3.74 14.01 6.96
N ASP A 69 -4.17 15.27 7.07
CA ASP A 69 -5.57 15.67 6.97
C ASP A 69 -6.16 15.41 5.58
N VAL A 70 -5.42 15.76 4.52
CA VAL A 70 -5.84 15.49 3.13
C VAL A 70 -5.89 13.98 2.84
N THR A 71 -4.91 13.23 3.32
CA THR A 71 -4.84 11.76 3.16
C THR A 71 -6.01 11.09 3.89
N TRP A 72 -6.27 11.50 5.13
CA TRP A 72 -7.38 10.99 5.94
C TRP A 72 -8.73 11.31 5.29
N HIS A 73 -8.94 12.56 4.86
CA HIS A 73 -10.19 12.96 4.21
C HIS A 73 -10.43 12.19 2.90
N SER A 74 -9.37 11.97 2.12
CA SER A 74 -9.44 11.18 0.89
C SER A 74 -9.79 9.71 1.15
N ALA A 75 -9.23 9.12 2.21
CA ALA A 75 -9.56 7.75 2.62
C ALA A 75 -11.02 7.63 3.07
N TRP A 76 -11.50 8.59 3.88
CA TRP A 76 -12.90 8.65 4.28
C TRP A 76 -13.85 8.79 3.09
N ALA A 77 -13.55 9.70 2.16
CA ALA A 77 -14.35 9.88 0.94
C ALA A 77 -14.36 8.63 0.06
N ALA A 78 -13.23 7.95 -0.08
CA ALA A 78 -13.14 6.70 -0.85
C ALA A 78 -13.95 5.57 -0.21
N ALA A 79 -13.93 5.44 1.13
CA ALA A 79 -14.75 4.45 1.84
C ALA A 79 -16.25 4.70 1.64
N LEU A 80 -16.70 5.96 1.77
CA LEU A 80 -18.10 6.33 1.54
C LEU A 80 -18.57 6.03 0.12
N ALA A 81 -17.70 6.23 -0.88
CA ALA A 81 -18.05 5.99 -2.28
C ALA A 81 -18.41 4.52 -2.57
N VAL A 82 -17.91 3.58 -1.76
CA VAL A 82 -18.10 2.13 -1.96
C VAL A 82 -18.92 1.45 -0.85
N ASP A 83 -19.39 2.21 0.15
CA ASP A 83 -20.09 1.67 1.33
C ASP A 83 -21.34 0.84 0.99
N HIS A 84 -21.99 1.14 -0.13
CA HIS A 84 -23.14 0.39 -0.63
C HIS A 84 -22.79 -1.00 -1.21
N ALA A 85 -21.51 -1.27 -1.49
CA ALA A 85 -21.06 -2.48 -2.19
C ALA A 85 -19.95 -3.24 -1.44
N ALA A 86 -19.30 -2.63 -0.46
CA ALA A 86 -18.19 -3.23 0.28
C ALA A 86 -18.21 -2.83 1.75
N SER A 87 -17.74 -3.72 2.62
CA SER A 87 -17.51 -3.43 4.04
C SER A 87 -16.02 -3.27 4.31
N LEU A 88 -15.63 -2.27 5.11
CA LEU A 88 -14.24 -2.06 5.53
C LEU A 88 -13.76 -3.22 6.41
N ALA A 89 -12.86 -4.05 5.88
CA ALA A 89 -12.33 -5.21 6.61
C ALA A 89 -11.16 -4.85 7.54
N VAL A 90 -10.24 -4.01 7.06
CA VAL A 90 -9.04 -3.57 7.79
C VAL A 90 -8.67 -2.17 7.32
N GLU A 91 -8.34 -1.29 8.27
CA GLU A 91 -7.70 0.00 8.01
C GLU A 91 -6.36 0.04 8.76
N GLN A 92 -5.33 0.56 8.11
CA GLN A 92 -4.01 0.76 8.73
C GLN A 92 -3.46 2.12 8.31
N VAL A 93 -3.40 3.04 9.27
CA VAL A 93 -2.72 4.32 9.08
C VAL A 93 -1.21 4.09 9.11
N CYS A 94 -0.52 4.63 8.11
CA CYS A 94 0.94 4.51 7.93
C CYS A 94 1.60 5.88 8.01
N PHE A 95 2.90 5.88 8.28
CA PHE A 95 3.72 7.10 8.35
C PHE A 95 5.14 6.83 7.88
N THR A 96 5.82 7.86 7.40
CA THR A 96 7.26 7.79 7.12
C THR A 96 8.03 7.99 8.42
N TYR A 97 8.79 6.99 8.85
CA TYR A 97 9.58 7.07 10.07
C TYR A 97 11.01 7.57 9.79
N ARG A 98 11.46 8.57 10.55
CA ARG A 98 12.86 9.07 10.63
C ARG A 98 13.65 9.07 9.31
N GLY A 99 13.06 9.65 8.25
CA GLY A 99 13.74 9.81 6.96
C GLY A 99 13.81 8.54 6.11
N GLY A 100 12.81 7.66 6.21
CA GLY A 100 12.72 6.43 5.40
C GLY A 100 13.26 5.18 6.10
N ARG A 101 13.22 5.16 7.43
CA ARG A 101 13.57 3.99 8.22
C ARG A 101 12.33 3.14 8.50
N ASP A 102 12.52 1.85 8.68
CA ASP A 102 11.52 1.01 9.33
C ASP A 102 11.51 1.25 10.86
N ILE A 103 10.55 0.63 11.56
CA ILE A 103 10.40 0.79 13.01
C ILE A 103 11.47 0.07 13.85
N THR A 104 12.32 -0.75 13.21
CA THR A 104 13.52 -1.34 13.83
C THR A 104 14.73 -0.40 13.73
N GLY A 105 14.61 0.68 12.96
CA GLY A 105 15.60 1.73 12.84
C GLY A 105 16.52 1.60 11.62
N PHE A 106 16.32 0.60 10.77
CA PHE A 106 17.11 0.39 9.55
C PHE A 106 16.53 1.17 8.37
N ILE A 107 17.37 1.54 7.40
CA ILE A 107 16.90 2.21 6.18
C ILE A 107 16.21 1.17 5.32
N ASP A 108 14.92 1.39 5.04
CA ASP A 108 14.12 0.49 4.23
C ASP A 108 13.94 1.07 2.81
N GLY A 109 13.95 0.20 1.79
CA GLY A 109 13.81 0.58 0.39
C GLY A 109 15.11 0.98 -0.33
N THR A 110 16.29 0.80 0.28
CA THR A 110 17.59 1.09 -0.38
C THR A 110 17.80 0.24 -1.64
N ALA A 111 17.28 -0.99 -1.66
CA ALA A 111 17.37 -1.90 -2.80
C ALA A 111 16.30 -1.68 -3.87
N ASN A 112 15.38 -0.73 -3.67
CA ASN A 112 14.33 -0.48 -4.66
C ASN A 112 14.93 0.09 -5.96
N PRO A 113 14.32 -0.21 -7.11
CA PRO A 113 14.69 0.44 -8.36
C PRO A 113 14.64 1.96 -8.22
N GLN A 114 15.58 2.64 -8.88
CA GLN A 114 15.53 4.10 -8.99
C GLN A 114 14.19 4.52 -9.61
N VAL A 115 13.63 5.65 -9.17
CA VAL A 115 12.29 6.13 -9.59
C VAL A 115 12.08 6.08 -11.11
N ARG A 116 13.09 6.48 -11.89
CA ARG A 116 13.03 6.47 -13.37
C ARG A 116 12.87 5.08 -14.00
N ARG A 117 13.23 4.02 -13.26
CA ARG A 117 13.16 2.61 -13.67
C ARG A 117 12.08 1.82 -12.93
N ALA A 118 11.42 2.41 -11.94
CA ALA A 118 10.44 1.70 -11.11
C ALA A 118 9.30 1.11 -11.98
N ALA A 119 8.86 1.85 -13.00
CA ALA A 119 7.84 1.39 -13.93
C ALA A 119 8.29 0.17 -14.76
N GLU A 120 9.58 0.04 -15.08
CA GLU A 120 10.12 -1.12 -15.83
C GLU A 120 9.94 -2.43 -15.06
N VAL A 121 9.87 -2.36 -13.72
CA VAL A 121 9.77 -3.53 -12.83
C VAL A 121 8.34 -3.75 -12.36
N ALA A 122 7.61 -2.68 -12.04
CA ALA A 122 6.30 -2.77 -11.39
C ALA A 122 5.11 -2.82 -12.35
N ILE A 123 5.26 -2.33 -13.59
CA ILE A 123 4.15 -2.12 -14.52
C ILE A 123 4.20 -3.14 -15.66
N VAL A 124 3.06 -3.75 -15.96
CA VAL A 124 2.88 -4.66 -17.09
C VAL A 124 3.12 -3.87 -18.39
N PRO A 125 4.07 -4.28 -19.25
CA PRO A 125 4.46 -3.50 -20.41
C PRO A 125 3.39 -3.49 -21.51
N PRO A 126 3.42 -2.51 -22.43
CA PRO A 126 2.55 -2.47 -23.60
C PRO A 126 2.58 -3.77 -24.42
N GLY A 127 1.45 -4.13 -25.03
CA GLY A 127 1.33 -5.34 -25.84
C GLY A 127 1.18 -6.64 -25.05
N ARG A 128 1.18 -6.58 -23.71
CA ARG A 128 0.73 -7.68 -22.85
C ARG A 128 -0.71 -7.44 -22.40
N PRO A 129 -1.47 -8.50 -22.14
CA PRO A 129 -2.75 -8.36 -21.45
C PRO A 129 -2.60 -7.56 -20.15
N ARG A 130 -3.53 -6.63 -19.88
CA ARG A 130 -3.54 -5.76 -18.68
C ARG A 130 -2.33 -4.80 -18.58
N ALA A 131 -1.77 -4.41 -19.73
CA ALA A 131 -0.74 -3.37 -19.83
C ALA A 131 -1.10 -2.09 -19.04
N GLY A 132 -0.12 -1.52 -18.35
CA GLY A 132 -0.32 -0.36 -17.47
C GLY A 132 -0.76 -0.71 -16.04
N GLY A 133 -1.20 -1.93 -15.79
CA GLY A 133 -1.46 -2.46 -14.44
C GLY A 133 -0.21 -2.97 -13.74
N GLY A 134 -0.38 -3.45 -12.51
CA GLY A 134 0.69 -4.09 -11.73
C GLY A 134 0.10 -5.07 -10.71
N HIS A 135 0.96 -5.93 -10.16
CA HIS A 135 0.60 -6.86 -9.09
C HIS A 135 1.07 -6.30 -7.75
N VAL A 136 0.23 -6.41 -6.72
CA VAL A 136 0.57 -5.99 -5.36
C VAL A 136 0.39 -7.15 -4.38
N LEU A 137 1.35 -7.30 -3.48
CA LEU A 137 1.28 -8.17 -2.31
C LEU A 137 1.42 -7.28 -1.08
N ALA A 138 0.43 -7.31 -0.19
CA ALA A 138 0.46 -6.59 1.07
C ALA A 138 0.52 -7.57 2.25
N MET A 139 1.45 -7.32 3.18
CA MET A 139 1.61 -8.11 4.40
C MET A 139 1.74 -7.16 5.60
N ARG A 140 1.02 -7.47 6.68
CA ARG A 140 1.15 -6.74 7.96
C ARG A 140 2.11 -7.50 8.87
N TRP A 141 3.20 -6.84 9.25
CA TRP A 141 4.16 -7.34 10.22
C TRP A 141 3.93 -6.65 11.57
N VAL A 142 3.87 -7.45 12.63
CA VAL A 142 3.86 -6.98 14.01
C VAL A 142 5.23 -7.31 14.59
N HIS A 143 5.97 -6.28 14.98
CA HIS A 143 7.36 -6.44 15.42
C HIS A 143 7.45 -6.51 16.95
N GLU A 144 8.28 -7.44 17.44
CA GLU A 144 8.72 -7.46 18.83
C GLU A 144 9.84 -6.45 19.05
N LEU A 145 9.49 -5.23 19.46
CA LEU A 145 10.43 -4.11 19.59
C LEU A 145 11.45 -4.26 20.74
N GLY A 146 11.39 -5.37 21.49
CA GLY A 146 12.51 -5.83 22.33
C GLY A 146 13.81 -5.98 21.55
N PHE A 147 13.74 -6.17 20.23
CA PHE A 147 14.84 -6.08 19.28
C PHE A 147 15.75 -4.85 19.52
N ASN A 148 15.16 -3.69 19.83
CA ASN A 148 15.91 -2.44 20.03
C ASN A 148 16.81 -2.44 21.29
N ARG A 149 16.73 -3.49 22.12
CA ARG A 149 17.59 -3.68 23.29
C ARG A 149 18.83 -4.53 23.00
N LEU A 150 18.90 -5.18 21.84
CA LEU A 150 20.09 -5.90 21.41
C LEU A 150 21.26 -4.91 21.18
N SER A 151 22.49 -5.40 21.30
CA SER A 151 23.66 -4.65 20.86
C SER A 151 23.56 -4.34 19.36
N LEU A 152 24.26 -3.31 18.88
CA LEU A 152 24.28 -3.00 17.45
C LEU A 152 24.72 -4.19 16.59
N GLU A 153 25.68 -4.98 17.08
CA GLU A 153 26.13 -6.21 16.43
C GLU A 153 25.03 -7.28 16.40
N GLY A 154 24.22 -7.40 17.47
CA GLY A 154 23.11 -8.35 17.50
C GLY A 154 21.89 -7.94 16.65
N GLN A 155 21.88 -6.71 16.14
CA GLN A 155 20.85 -6.21 15.22
C GLN A 155 21.25 -6.34 13.75
N GLN A 156 22.54 -6.59 13.46
CA GLN A 156 23.10 -6.72 12.10
C GLN A 156 23.17 -8.19 11.67
#